data_AF-A0A954R8P4-F1
#
_entry.id   AF-A0A954R8P4-F1
#
_cell.length_a   1.000
_cell.length_b   1.000
_cell.length_c   1.000
_cell.angle_alpha   90.00
_cell.angle_beta   90.00
_cell.angle_gamma   90.00
#
_symmetry.space_group_name_H-M   'P 1'
#
loop_
_entity.id
_entity.type
_entity.pdbx_description
1 polymer ?
#
loop_
_entity_poly.entity_id
_entity_poly.type
_entity_poly.pdbx_seq_one_letter_code
_entity_poly.pdbx_strand_id
1 'polypeptide(L)'
;KQWSTTWVSKKANGEAPKYDARELLNRMAECAWNCGDPGVQYDTTINNWHTCPNSGPINASNPCSEYMFLDNTACNLASINLMKFRQPDGLFDVDGFQAACRLYFIAQEILVGHASYPTEEIAENSHLYRPLGLGYSNLGSLIMTAGHAYDSDPARSMCGAITSLLHGAANLTSAEMAGVVGPFEGFESNREPMLNVMR
;
A
#
# COMPACT_ATOMS: atom_id res chain seq x y z
N LYS A 1 -2.69 22.82 -23.77
CA LYS A 1 -4.11 22.51 -23.39
C LYS A 1 -4.29 23.14 -22.04
N GLN A 2 -5.29 24.01 -21.88
CA GLN A 2 -5.54 24.60 -20.57
C GLN A 2 -6.04 23.52 -19.61
N TRP A 3 -5.34 23.36 -18.50
CA TRP A 3 -5.70 22.47 -17.41
C TRP A 3 -6.41 23.29 -16.33
N SER A 4 -7.61 22.86 -15.94
CA SER A 4 -8.34 23.47 -14.84
C SER A 4 -8.02 22.75 -13.55
N THR A 5 -7.62 23.49 -12.53
CA THR A 5 -7.38 22.93 -11.19
C THR A 5 -8.66 22.96 -10.36
N THR A 6 -8.67 22.21 -9.27
CA THR A 6 -9.74 22.21 -8.28
C THR A 6 -9.13 22.50 -6.92
N TRP A 7 -9.78 23.34 -6.13
CA TRP A 7 -9.38 23.55 -4.75
C TRP A 7 -9.67 22.31 -3.90
N VAL A 8 -8.66 21.82 -3.19
CA VAL A 8 -8.80 20.72 -2.22
C VAL A 8 -8.96 21.23 -0.78
N SER A 9 -8.70 22.51 -0.53
CA SER A 9 -8.81 23.14 0.79
C SER A 9 -10.12 23.90 0.93
N LYS A 10 -10.79 23.71 2.07
CA LYS A 10 -11.99 24.49 2.47
C LYS A 10 -11.70 25.97 2.72
N LYS A 11 -10.43 26.37 2.80
CA LYS A 11 -10.01 27.78 3.00
C LYS A 11 -9.79 28.53 1.69
N ALA A 12 -9.84 27.84 0.55
CA ALA A 12 -9.64 28.48 -0.74
C ALA A 12 -10.90 29.22 -1.21
N ASN A 13 -10.72 30.42 -1.75
CA ASN A 13 -11.79 31.28 -2.24
C ASN A 13 -11.53 31.66 -3.71
N GLY A 14 -12.60 31.87 -4.48
CA GLY A 14 -12.53 32.30 -5.88
C GLY A 14 -12.35 31.14 -6.88
N GLU A 15 -12.23 31.49 -8.16
CA GLU A 15 -12.03 30.52 -9.24
C GLU A 15 -10.64 29.87 -9.10
N ALA A 16 -10.59 28.54 -9.22
CA ALA A 16 -9.34 27.81 -9.18
C ALA A 16 -8.45 28.18 -10.40
N PRO A 17 -7.12 28.30 -10.23
CA PRO A 17 -6.25 28.73 -11.30
C PRO A 17 -6.23 27.74 -12.47
N LYS A 18 -5.98 28.27 -13.65
CA LYS A 18 -5.77 27.49 -14.87
C LYS A 18 -4.31 27.60 -15.29
N TYR A 19 -3.75 26.50 -15.74
CA TYR A 19 -2.36 26.42 -16.20
C TYR A 19 -2.30 25.79 -17.59
N ASP A 20 -1.28 26.13 -18.39
CA ASP A 20 -0.98 25.27 -19.54
C ASP A 20 -0.44 23.92 -19.04
N ALA A 21 -1.07 22.83 -19.47
CA ALA A 21 -0.73 21.50 -19.00
C ALA A 21 0.71 21.09 -19.33
N ARG A 22 1.26 21.51 -20.47
CA ARG A 22 2.64 21.16 -20.85
C ARG A 22 3.62 21.95 -20.00
N GLU A 23 3.33 23.24 -19.78
CA GLU A 23 4.16 24.07 -18.90
C GLU A 23 4.22 23.49 -17.49
N LEU A 24 3.07 23.12 -16.90
CA LEU A 24 3.01 22.54 -15.56
C LEU A 24 3.79 21.22 -15.47
N LEU A 25 3.60 20.33 -16.46
CA LEU A 25 4.32 19.05 -16.51
C LEU A 25 5.83 19.25 -16.66
N ASN A 26 6.27 20.19 -17.52
CA ASN A 26 7.68 20.50 -17.70
C ASN A 26 8.30 21.04 -16.41
N ARG A 27 7.59 21.90 -15.67
CA ARG A 27 8.05 22.40 -14.37
C ARG A 27 8.20 21.29 -13.33
N MET A 28 7.24 20.36 -13.27
CA MET A 28 7.35 19.20 -12.39
C MET A 28 8.55 18.32 -12.76
N ALA A 29 8.76 18.07 -14.05
CA ALA A 29 9.89 17.29 -14.54
C ALA A 29 11.24 17.96 -14.25
N GLU A 30 11.33 19.28 -14.41
CA GLU A 30 12.52 20.06 -14.08
C GLU A 30 12.84 20.01 -12.58
N CYS A 31 11.85 20.14 -11.71
CA CYS A 31 12.04 19.94 -10.27
C CYS A 31 12.53 18.51 -9.96
N ALA A 32 11.90 17.50 -10.55
CA ALA A 32 12.27 16.10 -10.30
C ALA A 32 13.69 15.79 -10.80
N TRP A 33 14.11 16.40 -11.90
CA TRP A 33 15.49 16.34 -12.37
C TRP A 33 16.48 16.98 -11.38
N ASN A 34 16.12 18.12 -10.80
CA ASN A 34 16.99 18.87 -9.92
C ASN A 34 17.13 18.27 -8.51
N CYS A 35 16.05 17.68 -7.95
CA CYS A 35 16.05 17.21 -6.57
C CYS A 35 15.35 15.87 -6.31
N GLY A 36 14.85 15.19 -7.35
CA GLY A 36 14.10 13.93 -7.20
C GLY A 36 12.63 14.09 -6.80
N ASP A 37 12.14 15.32 -6.66
CA ASP A 37 10.77 15.67 -6.24
C ASP A 37 10.09 16.64 -7.22
N PRO A 38 8.75 16.64 -7.34
CA PRO A 38 7.80 15.93 -6.49
C PRO A 38 7.57 14.48 -6.90
N GLY A 39 7.25 13.63 -5.93
CA GLY A 39 6.60 12.35 -6.19
C GLY A 39 5.27 12.54 -6.94
N VAL A 40 4.91 11.57 -7.78
CA VAL A 40 3.68 11.60 -8.60
C VAL A 40 2.72 10.53 -8.10
N GLN A 41 1.49 10.94 -7.82
CA GLN A 41 0.40 10.07 -7.39
C GLN A 41 -0.80 10.25 -8.33
N TYR A 42 -1.47 9.15 -8.63
CA TYR A 42 -2.65 9.14 -9.50
C TYR A 42 -3.90 8.99 -8.66
N ASP A 43 -4.43 10.12 -8.18
CA ASP A 43 -5.58 10.21 -7.27
C ASP A 43 -6.76 9.32 -7.66
N THR A 44 -7.20 9.39 -8.93
CA THR A 44 -8.32 8.58 -9.42
C THR A 44 -8.03 7.08 -9.32
N THR A 45 -6.83 6.64 -9.70
CA THR A 45 -6.46 5.24 -9.61
C THR A 45 -6.40 4.80 -8.15
N ILE A 46 -5.77 5.58 -7.28
CA ILE A 46 -5.64 5.27 -5.86
C ILE A 46 -7.02 5.11 -5.21
N ASN A 47 -7.92 6.07 -5.42
CA ASN A 47 -9.26 6.02 -4.83
C ASN A 47 -10.15 4.93 -5.45
N ASN A 48 -9.94 4.54 -6.72
CA ASN A 48 -10.65 3.39 -7.31
C ASN A 48 -10.30 2.05 -6.63
N TRP A 49 -9.12 1.94 -6.01
CA TRP A 49 -8.66 0.75 -5.28
C TRP A 49 -8.81 0.91 -3.75
N HIS A 50 -9.49 1.96 -3.27
CA HIS A 50 -9.68 2.16 -1.84
C HIS A 50 -10.66 1.12 -1.28
N THR A 51 -10.25 0.44 -0.21
CA THR A 51 -11.09 -0.53 0.50
C THR A 51 -12.11 0.11 1.44
N CYS A 52 -11.91 1.36 1.86
CA CYS A 52 -12.80 2.05 2.80
C CYS A 52 -13.36 3.41 2.33
N PRO A 53 -13.84 3.55 1.08
CA PRO A 53 -14.24 4.84 0.50
C PRO A 53 -15.49 5.46 1.15
N ASN A 54 -16.31 4.66 1.85
CA ASN A 54 -17.48 5.20 2.56
C ASN A 54 -17.06 5.92 3.86
N SER A 55 -15.84 5.68 4.34
CA SER A 55 -15.25 6.35 5.50
C SER A 55 -14.50 7.63 5.16
N GLY A 56 -14.22 7.88 3.87
CA GLY A 56 -13.54 9.08 3.38
C GLY A 56 -12.70 8.81 2.14
N PRO A 57 -12.29 9.85 1.40
CA PRO A 57 -11.34 9.70 0.30
C PRO A 57 -9.91 9.51 0.84
N ILE A 58 -9.04 8.88 0.04
CA ILE A 58 -7.60 8.95 0.24
C ILE A 58 -7.12 10.30 -0.30
N ASN A 59 -6.68 11.18 0.60
CA ASN A 59 -6.23 12.53 0.22
C ASN A 59 -4.74 12.62 -0.09
N ALA A 60 -3.93 11.78 0.55
CA ALA A 60 -2.48 11.74 0.39
C ALA A 60 -1.93 10.38 0.81
N SER A 61 -0.66 10.15 0.47
CA SER A 61 0.12 9.04 1.02
C SER A 61 0.97 9.45 2.22
N ASN A 62 1.69 8.49 2.80
CA ASN A 62 2.74 8.72 3.77
C ASN A 62 4.06 9.20 3.08
N PRO A 63 5.10 9.56 3.85
CA PRO A 63 6.37 10.08 3.30
C PRO A 63 7.07 9.17 2.28
N CYS A 64 6.82 7.86 2.34
CA CYS A 64 7.45 6.87 1.47
C CYS A 64 6.56 6.44 0.28
N SER A 65 5.35 7.00 0.15
CA SER A 65 4.39 6.77 -0.94
C SER A 65 3.80 5.35 -1.08
N GLU A 66 3.97 4.48 -0.09
CA GLU A 66 3.48 3.09 -0.09
C GLU A 66 2.16 2.91 0.68
N TYR A 67 1.83 3.84 1.58
CA TYR A 67 0.63 3.75 2.41
C TYR A 67 -0.47 4.67 1.87
N MET A 68 -1.57 4.07 1.43
CA MET A 68 -2.70 4.75 0.79
C MET A 68 -3.99 4.41 1.54
N PHE A 69 -4.33 5.21 2.54
CA PHE A 69 -5.49 4.96 3.38
C PHE A 69 -6.07 6.26 3.94
N LEU A 70 -7.07 6.16 4.81
CA LEU A 70 -7.75 7.31 5.42
C LEU A 70 -6.77 8.21 6.18
N ASP A 71 -7.05 9.50 6.21
CA ASP A 71 -6.28 10.46 7.01
C ASP A 71 -6.24 10.07 8.48
N ASN A 72 -5.18 10.49 9.18
CA ASN A 72 -5.00 10.20 10.60
C ASN A 72 -5.10 8.71 10.93
N THR A 73 -4.51 7.86 10.10
CA THR A 73 -4.31 6.43 10.39
C THR A 73 -2.82 6.11 10.48
N ALA A 74 -2.45 5.13 11.29
CA ALA A 74 -1.07 4.66 11.40
C ALA A 74 -0.81 3.46 10.49
N CYS A 75 0.40 3.33 9.99
CA CYS A 75 0.80 2.16 9.20
C CYS A 75 1.67 1.21 10.03
N ASN A 76 1.18 0.00 10.28
CA ASN A 76 1.99 -1.06 10.91
C ASN A 76 2.74 -1.84 9.84
N LEU A 77 4.05 -1.63 9.74
CA LEU A 77 4.89 -2.13 8.64
C LEU A 77 5.77 -3.33 9.03
N ALA A 78 5.86 -4.31 8.13
CA ALA A 78 6.85 -5.38 8.18
C ALA A 78 7.37 -5.71 6.77
N SER A 79 8.62 -6.16 6.67
CA SER A 79 9.20 -6.62 5.40
C SER A 79 9.87 -7.98 5.54
N ILE A 80 9.51 -8.88 4.63
CA ILE A 80 10.07 -10.24 4.57
C ILE A 80 11.26 -10.27 3.61
N ASN A 81 12.42 -10.73 4.08
CA ASN A 81 13.60 -10.89 3.24
C ASN A 81 13.45 -12.11 2.31
N LEU A 82 13.25 -11.89 1.01
CA LEU A 82 13.03 -12.95 0.03
C LEU A 82 14.19 -13.95 -0.09
N MET A 83 15.43 -13.52 0.18
CA MET A 83 16.60 -14.40 0.10
C MET A 83 16.59 -15.52 1.14
N LYS A 84 15.79 -15.41 2.20
CA LYS A 84 15.61 -16.48 3.20
C LYS A 84 14.82 -17.68 2.66
N PHE A 85 14.09 -17.48 1.56
CA PHE A 85 13.26 -18.52 0.92
C PHE A 85 13.91 -19.08 -0.34
N ARG A 86 15.15 -18.67 -0.66
CA ARG A 86 15.91 -19.28 -1.75
C ARG A 86 16.60 -20.54 -1.23
N GLN A 87 16.25 -21.68 -1.80
CA GLN A 87 16.82 -22.97 -1.46
C GLN A 87 18.24 -23.14 -2.08
N PRO A 88 19.05 -24.10 -1.57
CA PRO A 88 20.39 -24.36 -2.10
C PRO A 88 20.41 -24.74 -3.59
N ASP A 89 19.38 -25.42 -4.06
CA ASP A 89 19.19 -25.80 -5.47
C ASP A 89 18.70 -24.63 -6.36
N GLY A 90 18.43 -23.46 -5.77
CA GLY A 90 17.95 -22.27 -6.45
C GLY A 90 16.42 -22.16 -6.55
N LEU A 91 15.66 -23.14 -6.08
CA LEU A 91 14.21 -23.07 -6.03
C LEU A 91 13.73 -22.10 -4.93
N PHE A 92 12.49 -21.62 -5.07
CA PHE A 92 11.85 -20.75 -4.08
C PHE A 92 10.95 -21.57 -3.16
N ASP A 93 11.14 -21.43 -1.85
CA ASP A 93 10.33 -22.04 -0.80
C ASP A 93 9.00 -21.29 -0.64
N VAL A 94 8.01 -21.69 -1.45
CA VAL A 94 6.67 -21.10 -1.47
C VAL A 94 5.94 -21.31 -0.14
N ASP A 95 5.94 -22.54 0.37
CA ASP A 95 5.23 -22.90 1.61
C ASP A 95 5.81 -22.13 2.81
N GLY A 96 7.14 -22.08 2.92
CA GLY A 96 7.82 -21.29 3.94
C GLY A 96 7.50 -19.79 3.83
N PHE A 97 7.46 -19.26 2.61
CA PHE A 97 7.14 -17.84 2.38
C PHE A 97 5.70 -17.51 2.78
N GLN A 98 4.72 -18.34 2.42
CA GLN A 98 3.32 -18.14 2.82
C GLN A 98 3.15 -18.26 4.34
N ALA A 99 3.82 -19.22 4.97
CA ALA A 99 3.81 -19.37 6.43
C ALA A 99 4.42 -18.13 7.13
N ALA A 100 5.50 -17.58 6.59
CA ALA A 100 6.07 -16.33 7.09
C ALA A 100 5.11 -15.15 6.91
N CYS A 101 4.49 -15.00 5.74
CA CYS A 101 3.50 -13.95 5.48
C CYS A 101 2.37 -13.99 6.52
N ARG A 102 1.80 -15.18 6.75
CA ARG A 102 0.78 -15.39 7.78
C ARG A 102 1.26 -14.96 9.17
N LEU A 103 2.43 -15.44 9.58
CA LEU A 103 2.95 -15.17 10.92
C LEU A 103 3.17 -13.67 11.15
N TYR A 104 3.80 -12.97 10.20
CA TYR A 104 4.05 -11.54 10.32
C TYR A 104 2.75 -10.74 10.27
N PHE A 105 1.77 -11.15 9.46
CA PHE A 105 0.46 -10.49 9.42
C PHE A 105 -0.26 -10.57 10.78
N ILE A 106 -0.27 -11.75 11.42
CA ILE A 106 -0.82 -11.93 12.78
C ILE A 106 -0.03 -11.08 13.79
N ALA A 107 1.29 -11.04 13.69
CA ALA A 107 2.11 -10.23 14.60
C ALA A 107 1.80 -8.73 14.46
N GLN A 108 1.65 -8.22 13.23
CA GLN A 108 1.25 -6.85 12.96
C GLN A 108 -0.15 -6.54 13.52
N GLU A 109 -1.08 -7.50 13.40
CA GLU A 109 -2.42 -7.38 13.96
C GLU A 109 -2.40 -7.24 15.50
N ILE A 110 -1.60 -8.07 16.17
CA ILE A 110 -1.41 -7.98 17.63
C ILE A 110 -0.81 -6.62 18.01
N LEU A 111 0.11 -6.08 17.21
CA LEU A 111 0.76 -4.80 17.47
C LEU A 111 -0.22 -3.62 17.44
N VAL A 112 -1.30 -3.67 16.65
CA VAL A 112 -2.32 -2.60 16.61
C VAL A 112 -2.84 -2.31 18.02
N GLY A 113 -3.22 -3.34 18.79
CA GLY A 113 -3.79 -3.16 20.13
C GLY A 113 -2.77 -2.81 21.23
N HIS A 114 -1.47 -2.93 20.95
CA HIS A 114 -0.40 -2.66 21.92
C HIS A 114 0.45 -1.43 21.55
N ALA A 115 0.16 -0.78 20.43
CA ALA A 115 0.89 0.40 19.97
C ALA A 115 0.50 1.64 20.78
N SER A 116 1.46 2.54 20.96
CA SER A 116 1.21 3.89 21.47
C SER A 116 1.13 4.86 20.30
N TYR A 117 0.02 5.57 20.18
CA TYR A 117 -0.23 6.50 19.08
C TYR A 117 -0.01 7.96 19.52
N PRO A 118 0.51 8.83 18.62
CA PRO A 118 0.92 10.19 18.98
C PRO A 118 -0.25 11.16 19.20
N THR A 119 -1.43 10.87 18.65
CA THR A 119 -2.65 11.65 18.84
C THR A 119 -3.85 10.73 19.07
N GLU A 120 -4.89 11.24 19.72
CA GLU A 120 -6.13 10.51 19.99
C GLU A 120 -6.82 10.07 18.69
N GLU A 121 -6.94 10.97 17.70
CA GLU A 121 -7.54 10.67 16.41
C GLU A 121 -6.81 9.53 15.67
N ILE A 122 -5.47 9.51 15.72
CA ILE A 122 -4.69 8.41 15.13
C ILE A 122 -4.94 7.10 15.90
N ALA A 123 -5.05 7.15 17.22
CA ALA A 123 -5.32 5.98 18.04
C ALA A 123 -6.70 5.39 17.72
N GLU A 124 -7.73 6.23 17.68
CA GLU A 124 -9.10 5.83 17.35
C GLU A 124 -9.17 5.18 15.97
N ASN A 125 -8.69 5.88 14.93
CA ASN A 125 -8.73 5.37 13.57
C ASN A 125 -7.90 4.09 13.38
N SER A 126 -6.75 3.97 14.05
CA SER A 126 -5.93 2.75 13.96
C SER A 126 -6.64 1.53 14.55
N HIS A 127 -7.43 1.69 15.62
CA HIS A 127 -8.27 0.62 16.16
C HIS A 127 -9.52 0.36 15.31
N LEU A 128 -10.14 1.40 14.75
CA LEU A 128 -11.34 1.28 13.93
C LEU A 128 -11.09 0.51 12.63
N TYR A 129 -9.94 0.74 11.99
CA TYR A 129 -9.64 0.22 10.66
C TYR A 129 -8.52 -0.83 10.61
N ARG A 130 -7.70 -0.93 11.65
CA ARG A 130 -6.61 -1.92 11.79
C ARG A 130 -5.73 -2.05 10.53
N PRO A 131 -5.25 -0.95 9.91
CA PRO A 131 -4.50 -1.01 8.67
C PRO A 131 -3.10 -1.62 8.87
N LEU A 132 -2.76 -2.63 8.06
CA LEU A 132 -1.49 -3.33 8.09
C LEU A 132 -0.77 -3.21 6.74
N GLY A 133 0.55 -3.06 6.76
CA GLY A 133 1.39 -3.05 5.57
C GLY A 133 2.45 -4.14 5.62
N LEU A 134 2.22 -5.23 4.89
CA LEU A 134 3.18 -6.31 4.73
C LEU A 134 3.86 -6.20 3.36
N GLY A 135 5.19 -6.15 3.35
CA GLY A 135 5.99 -6.09 2.13
C GLY A 135 7.14 -7.09 2.14
N TYR A 136 8.05 -6.93 1.18
CA TYR A 136 9.25 -7.75 1.08
C TYR A 136 10.47 -6.93 0.67
N SER A 137 11.66 -7.47 0.93
CA SER A 137 12.93 -6.90 0.51
C SER A 137 13.74 -7.90 -0.33
N ASN A 138 14.78 -7.41 -1.00
CA ASN A 138 15.71 -8.22 -1.81
C ASN A 138 15.12 -8.93 -3.05
N LEU A 139 14.06 -8.38 -3.65
CA LEU A 139 13.52 -8.88 -4.93
C LEU A 139 14.59 -8.88 -6.03
N GLY A 140 15.38 -7.80 -6.15
CA GLY A 140 16.48 -7.72 -7.11
C GLY A 140 17.53 -8.81 -6.90
N SER A 141 17.93 -9.07 -5.65
CA SER A 141 18.88 -10.14 -5.33
C SER A 141 18.33 -11.52 -5.68
N LEU A 142 17.04 -11.77 -5.42
CA LEU A 142 16.40 -13.03 -5.79
C LEU A 142 16.41 -13.22 -7.31
N ILE A 143 15.98 -12.20 -8.07
CA ILE A 143 15.96 -12.23 -9.53
C ILE A 143 17.36 -12.46 -10.11
N MET A 144 18.36 -11.72 -9.63
CA MET A 144 19.74 -11.84 -10.10
C MET A 144 20.35 -13.21 -9.80
N THR A 145 20.09 -13.76 -8.61
CA THR A 145 20.61 -15.09 -8.22
C THR A 145 19.88 -16.25 -8.90
N ALA A 146 18.71 -15.99 -9.50
CA ALA A 146 18.02 -16.89 -10.42
C ALA A 146 18.53 -16.78 -11.87
N GLY A 147 19.49 -15.88 -12.16
CA GLY A 147 20.08 -15.72 -13.49
C GLY A 147 19.24 -14.92 -14.47
N HIS A 148 18.25 -14.16 -13.99
CA HIS A 148 17.39 -13.33 -14.84
C HIS A 148 17.81 -11.85 -14.79
N ALA A 149 17.68 -11.17 -15.93
CA ALA A 149 17.78 -9.71 -15.99
C ALA A 149 16.54 -9.08 -15.33
N TYR A 150 16.73 -7.98 -14.61
CA TYR A 150 15.66 -7.37 -13.80
C TYR A 150 14.44 -6.92 -14.61
N ASP A 151 14.65 -6.50 -15.85
CA ASP A 151 13.63 -6.04 -16.80
C ASP A 151 13.10 -7.15 -17.73
N SER A 152 13.47 -8.40 -17.49
CA SER A 152 13.03 -9.52 -18.32
C SER A 152 11.61 -10.01 -17.98
N ASP A 153 10.93 -10.65 -18.93
CA ASP A 153 9.61 -11.26 -18.70
C ASP A 153 9.62 -12.30 -17.56
N PRO A 154 10.65 -13.16 -17.40
CA PRO A 154 10.79 -14.02 -16.23
C PRO A 154 10.84 -13.25 -14.90
N ALA A 155 11.57 -12.13 -14.85
CA ALA A 155 11.67 -11.30 -13.64
C ALA A 155 10.32 -10.66 -13.27
N ARG A 156 9.58 -10.13 -14.25
CA ARG A 156 8.22 -9.60 -14.05
C ARG A 156 7.27 -10.70 -13.58
N SER A 157 7.36 -11.89 -14.18
CA SER A 157 6.53 -13.05 -13.80
C SER A 157 6.81 -13.49 -12.36
N MET A 158 8.09 -13.53 -11.97
CA MET A 158 8.51 -13.86 -10.60
C MET A 158 8.02 -12.82 -9.59
N CYS A 159 8.17 -11.53 -9.90
CA CYS A 159 7.64 -10.44 -9.06
C CYS A 159 6.12 -10.57 -8.88
N GLY A 160 5.38 -10.79 -9.97
CA GLY A 160 3.93 -10.97 -9.93
C GLY A 160 3.52 -12.18 -9.09
N ALA A 161 4.21 -13.31 -9.24
CA ALA A 161 3.93 -14.52 -8.46
C ALA A 161 4.19 -14.32 -6.95
N ILE A 162 5.34 -13.76 -6.58
CA ILE A 162 5.69 -13.48 -5.17
C ILE A 162 4.69 -12.50 -4.54
N THR A 163 4.36 -11.42 -5.26
CA THR A 163 3.38 -10.43 -4.80
C THR A 163 2.01 -11.07 -4.60
N SER A 164 1.58 -11.91 -5.54
CA SER A 164 0.29 -12.61 -5.46
C SER A 164 0.23 -13.57 -4.26
N LEU A 165 1.33 -14.31 -4.00
CA LEU A 165 1.44 -15.20 -2.85
C LEU A 165 1.38 -14.42 -1.52
N LEU A 166 2.11 -13.30 -1.42
CA LEU A 166 2.09 -12.44 -0.23
C LEU A 166 0.68 -11.89 0.00
N HIS A 167 0.07 -11.32 -1.04
CA HIS A 167 -1.26 -10.72 -0.95
C HIS A 167 -2.33 -11.75 -0.58
N GLY A 168 -2.32 -12.90 -1.25
CA GLY A 168 -3.25 -14.01 -0.96
C GLY A 168 -3.10 -14.55 0.46
N ALA A 169 -1.86 -14.77 0.93
CA ALA A 169 -1.60 -15.24 2.28
C ALA A 169 -2.03 -14.22 3.35
N ALA A 170 -1.77 -12.93 3.13
CA ALA A 170 -2.19 -11.84 4.01
C ALA A 170 -3.72 -11.75 4.09
N ASN A 171 -4.41 -11.77 2.94
CA ASN A 171 -5.88 -11.70 2.88
C ASN A 171 -6.56 -12.91 3.52
N LEU A 172 -6.05 -14.12 3.26
CA LEU A 172 -6.55 -15.34 3.91
C LEU A 172 -6.39 -15.24 5.43
N THR A 173 -5.21 -14.82 5.88
CA THR A 173 -4.93 -14.66 7.32
C THR A 173 -5.85 -13.61 7.94
N SER A 174 -6.08 -12.48 7.26
CA SER A 174 -7.03 -11.44 7.68
C SER A 174 -8.45 -11.98 7.83
N ALA A 175 -8.93 -12.74 6.85
CA ALA A 175 -10.26 -13.35 6.88
C ALA A 175 -10.43 -14.36 8.03
N GLU A 176 -9.40 -15.17 8.28
CA GLU A 176 -9.40 -16.11 9.42
C GLU A 176 -9.36 -15.38 10.77
N MET A 177 -8.55 -14.32 10.89
CA MET A 177 -8.51 -13.47 12.09
C MET A 177 -9.87 -12.83 12.35
N ALA A 178 -10.54 -12.33 11.31
CA ALA A 178 -11.89 -11.81 11.42
C ALA A 178 -12.90 -12.86 11.91
N GLY A 179 -12.71 -14.14 11.55
CA GLY A 179 -13.51 -15.25 12.07
C GLY A 179 -13.31 -15.54 13.57
N VAL A 180 -12.19 -15.12 14.16
CA VAL A 180 -11.86 -15.35 15.58
C VAL A 180 -12.17 -14.14 16.45
N VAL A 181 -11.76 -12.93 16.03
CA VAL A 181 -11.88 -11.70 16.83
C VAL A 181 -12.87 -10.68 16.26
N GLY A 182 -13.56 -11.03 15.18
CA GLY A 182 -14.41 -10.11 14.42
C GLY A 182 -13.61 -9.29 13.39
N PRO A 183 -14.28 -8.80 12.33
CA PRO A 183 -13.67 -7.86 11.40
C PRO A 183 -13.32 -6.53 12.09
N PHE A 184 -12.54 -5.67 11.42
CA PHE A 184 -12.36 -4.30 11.90
C PHE A 184 -13.70 -3.55 11.97
N GLU A 185 -13.84 -2.59 12.88
CA GLU A 185 -15.12 -1.95 13.19
C GLU A 185 -15.73 -1.22 11.99
N GLY A 186 -14.88 -0.60 11.17
CA GLY A 186 -15.28 0.05 9.92
C GLY A 186 -15.72 -0.88 8.78
N PHE A 187 -15.68 -2.21 8.96
CA PHE A 187 -15.91 -3.17 7.88
C PHE A 187 -17.34 -3.14 7.35
N GLU A 188 -18.35 -3.12 8.21
CA GLU A 188 -19.75 -3.24 7.75
C GLU A 188 -20.14 -2.06 6.83
N SER A 189 -19.74 -0.84 7.22
CA SER A 189 -19.91 0.36 6.40
C SER A 189 -19.16 0.30 5.06
N ASN A 190 -18.10 -0.49 4.97
CA ASN A 190 -17.23 -0.60 3.79
C ASN A 190 -17.23 -2.00 3.17
N ARG A 191 -18.21 -2.85 3.50
CA ARG A 191 -18.23 -4.26 3.10
C ARG A 191 -18.21 -4.41 1.59
N GLU A 192 -19.14 -3.74 0.90
CA GLU A 192 -19.24 -3.79 -0.55
C GLU A 192 -18.00 -3.23 -1.27
N PRO A 193 -17.49 -2.01 -0.98
CA PRO A 193 -16.29 -1.52 -1.65
C PRO A 193 -15.05 -2.36 -1.35
N MET A 194 -14.86 -2.82 -0.12
CA MET A 194 -13.75 -3.72 0.22
C MET A 194 -13.82 -5.01 -0.61
N LEU A 195 -14.99 -5.65 -0.67
CA LEU A 195 -15.15 -6.88 -1.45
C LEU A 195 -14.98 -6.64 -2.95
N ASN A 196 -15.28 -5.45 -3.48
CA ASN A 196 -15.03 -5.13 -4.88
C ASN A 196 -13.54 -5.06 -5.21
N VAL A 197 -12.71 -4.57 -4.28
CA VAL A 197 -11.25 -4.54 -4.42
C VAL A 197 -10.64 -5.95 -4.34
N MET A 198 -11.25 -6.82 -3.54
CA MET A 198 -10.74 -8.17 -3.24
C MET A 198 -11.17 -9.25 -4.25
N ARG A 199 -11.93 -8.89 -5.29
CA ARG A 199 -12.46 -9.81 -6.32
C ARG A 199 -11.41 -10.27 -7.33
#